data_AF-A0A3B9AMV1-F1
#
_entry.id   AF-A0A3B9AMV1-F1
#
_cell.length_a   1.000
_cell.length_b   1.000
_cell.length_c   1.000
_cell.angle_alpha   90.00
_cell.angle_beta   90.00
_cell.angle_gamma   90.00
#
_symmetry.space_group_name_H-M   'P 1'
#
loop_
_entity.id
_entity.type
_entity.pdbx_description
1 polymer ?
#
loop_
_entity_poly.entity_id
_entity_poly.type
_entity_poly.pdbx_seq_one_letter_code
_entity_poly.pdbx_strand_id
1 'polypeptide(L)'
;MKEDGHRFEETNRLFVADYHLEFVRNTQLYRTLPHEVGHFVHYNMYIEANKEDDYFALPKQEREKFEHQYAQKWRKQWQDQALIPFPRKLDPAFMQQHALNRTDFQPGE
;
A
#
# COMPACT_ATOMS: atom_id res chain seq x y z
N MET A 1 7.57 1.46 -7.86
CA MET A 1 7.46 0.06 -8.35
C MET A 1 8.79 -0.67 -8.21
N LYS A 2 9.89 -0.20 -8.81
CA LYS A 2 11.23 -0.79 -8.61
C LYS A 2 11.63 -0.95 -7.14
N GLU A 3 11.34 0.06 -6.31
CA GLU A 3 11.59 0.03 -4.85
C GLU A 3 10.86 -1.08 -4.10
N ASP A 4 9.84 -1.70 -4.69
CA ASP A 4 9.10 -2.81 -4.07
C ASP A 4 9.61 -4.18 -4.53
N GLY A 5 10.61 -4.21 -5.41
CA GLY A 5 11.24 -5.41 -5.95
C GLY A 5 10.81 -5.79 -7.37
N HIS A 6 9.83 -5.09 -7.96
CA HIS A 6 9.37 -5.38 -9.34
C HIS A 6 10.50 -5.23 -10.35
N ARG A 7 10.71 -6.28 -11.14
CA ARG A 7 11.67 -6.31 -12.24
C ARG A 7 10.97 -5.84 -13.51
N PHE A 8 11.63 -4.95 -14.23
CA PHE A 8 11.16 -4.45 -15.51
C PHE A 8 12.23 -4.77 -16.54
N GLU A 9 11.84 -5.48 -17.59
CA GLU A 9 12.68 -5.78 -18.73
C GLU A 9 12.20 -4.95 -19.91
N GLU A 10 13.10 -4.12 -20.44
CA GLU A 10 12.86 -3.34 -21.64
C GLU A 10 13.23 -4.20 -22.85
N THR A 11 12.25 -4.44 -23.72
CA THR A 11 12.46 -5.02 -25.04
C THR A 11 12.42 -3.92 -26.09
N ASN A 12 12.84 -4.20 -27.32
CA ASN A 12 12.82 -3.24 -28.43
C ASN A 12 11.42 -2.68 -28.77
N ARG A 13 10.32 -3.19 -28.19
CA ARG A 13 8.94 -2.77 -28.48
C ARG A 13 8.07 -2.50 -27.27
N LEU A 14 8.41 -3.04 -26.10
CA LEU A 14 7.57 -3.00 -24.90
C LEU A 14 8.38 -3.21 -23.63
N PHE A 15 7.81 -2.77 -22.50
CA PHE A 15 8.29 -3.10 -21.16
C PHE A 15 7.51 -4.29 -20.63
N VAL A 16 8.22 -5.35 -20.22
CA VAL A 16 7.64 -6.52 -19.54
C VAL A 16 7.94 -6.42 -18.04
N ALA A 17 6.97 -6.78 -17.22
CA ALA A 17 7.18 -6.95 -15.78
C ALA A 17 6.47 -8.21 -15.31
N ASP A 18 7.23 -9.13 -14.74
CA ASP A 18 6.67 -10.32 -14.11
C ASP A 18 6.16 -9.97 -12.71
N TYR A 19 4.90 -10.33 -12.46
CA TYR A 19 4.30 -10.14 -11.15
C TYR A 19 4.65 -11.31 -10.24
N HIS A 20 5.54 -11.07 -9.29
CA HIS A 20 5.75 -11.98 -8.18
C HIS A 20 4.87 -11.57 -6.99
N LEU A 21 4.26 -12.56 -6.34
CA LEU A 21 3.38 -12.35 -5.19
C LEU A 21 4.04 -11.49 -4.11
N GLU A 22 5.33 -11.69 -3.84
CA GLU A 22 6.09 -10.90 -2.88
C GLU A 22 6.11 -9.40 -3.24
N PHE A 23 6.41 -9.05 -4.49
CA PHE A 23 6.54 -7.65 -4.92
C PHE A 23 5.18 -6.97 -5.01
N VAL A 24 4.14 -7.70 -5.42
CA VAL A 24 2.76 -7.22 -5.35
C VAL A 24 2.36 -6.91 -3.91
N ARG A 25 2.67 -7.82 -2.97
CA ARG A 25 2.43 -7.59 -1.53
C ARG A 25 3.20 -6.39 -1.02
N ASN A 26 4.46 -6.21 -1.40
CA ASN A 26 5.26 -5.06 -1.00
C ASN A 26 4.61 -3.74 -1.46
N THR A 27 4.16 -3.69 -2.71
CA THR A 27 3.40 -2.54 -3.24
C THR A 27 2.13 -2.29 -2.45
N GLN A 28 1.30 -3.32 -2.26
CA GLN A 28 0.00 -3.16 -1.62
C GLN A 28 0.12 -2.82 -0.13
N LEU A 29 0.95 -3.57 0.62
CA LEU A 29 1.00 -3.49 2.08
C LEU A 29 1.91 -2.37 2.59
N TYR A 30 2.98 -2.02 1.86
CA TYR A 30 4.00 -1.08 2.36
C TYR A 30 4.02 0.24 1.60
N ARG A 31 3.23 0.38 0.52
CA ARG A 31 3.06 1.65 -0.19
C ARG A 31 1.59 2.07 -0.28
N THR A 32 0.75 1.28 -0.94
CA THR A 32 -0.64 1.66 -1.20
C THR A 32 -1.45 1.77 0.09
N LEU A 33 -1.46 0.75 0.94
CA LEU A 33 -2.24 0.78 2.18
C LEU A 33 -1.83 1.94 3.11
N PRO A 34 -0.53 2.18 3.41
CA PRO A 34 -0.13 3.35 4.19
C PRO A 34 -0.46 4.70 3.52
N HIS A 35 -0.48 4.75 2.18
CA HIS A 35 -0.90 5.95 1.43
C HIS A 35 -2.39 6.24 1.63
N GLU A 36 -3.26 5.24 1.52
CA GLU A 36 -4.70 5.40 1.80
C GLU A 36 -4.97 5.79 3.26
N VAL A 37 -4.20 5.23 4.20
CA VAL A 37 -4.24 5.69 5.61
C VAL A 37 -3.77 7.13 5.72
N GLY A 38 -2.76 7.52 4.95
CA GLY A 38 -2.30 8.90 4.83
C GLY A 38 -3.42 9.86 4.41
N HIS A 39 -4.26 9.48 3.42
CA HIS A 39 -5.41 10.28 3.01
C HIS A 39 -6.36 10.50 4.18
N PHE A 40 -6.72 9.42 4.88
CA PHE A 40 -7.61 9.48 6.03
C PHE A 40 -7.04 10.37 7.14
N VAL A 41 -5.76 10.21 7.49
CA VAL A 41 -5.11 11.03 8.54
C VAL A 41 -5.08 12.49 8.14
N HIS A 42 -4.68 12.81 6.91
CA HIS A 42 -4.61 14.18 6.43
C HIS A 42 -5.98 14.86 6.48
N TYR A 43 -7.00 14.17 5.99
CA TYR A 43 -8.38 14.63 6.02
C TYR A 43 -8.82 14.99 7.44
N ASN A 44 -8.69 14.07 8.40
CA ASN A 44 -9.09 14.30 9.78
C ASN A 44 -8.32 15.48 10.42
N MET A 45 -6.99 15.52 10.25
CA MET A 45 -6.17 16.61 10.79
C MET A 45 -6.57 17.98 10.21
N TYR A 46 -6.98 18.03 8.94
CA TYR A 46 -7.35 19.28 8.30
C TYR A 46 -8.72 19.79 8.80
N ILE A 47 -9.72 18.92 8.87
CA ILE A 47 -11.09 19.29 9.26
C ILE A 47 -11.23 19.59 10.76
N GLU A 48 -10.24 19.23 11.58
CA GLU A 48 -10.18 19.65 12.99
C GLU A 48 -10.12 21.17 13.15
N ALA A 49 -9.55 21.88 12.16
CA ALA A 49 -9.36 23.33 12.20
C ALA A 49 -10.07 24.09 11.06
N ASN A 50 -10.57 23.38 10.04
CA ASN A 50 -11.12 23.97 8.81
C ASN A 50 -12.43 23.30 8.43
N LYS A 51 -13.14 23.84 7.43
CA LYS A 51 -14.34 23.17 6.89
C LYS A 51 -13.93 22.05 5.96
N GLU A 52 -14.78 21.02 5.88
CA GLU A 52 -14.59 19.88 4.98
C GLU A 52 -14.46 20.31 3.50
N ASP A 53 -15.28 21.27 3.06
CA ASP A 53 -15.23 21.79 1.68
C ASP A 53 -13.86 22.40 1.32
N ASP A 54 -13.18 23.01 2.31
CA ASP A 54 -11.86 23.61 2.11
C ASP A 54 -10.80 22.54 1.84
N TYR A 55 -10.95 21.33 2.43
CA TYR A 55 -10.04 20.21 2.17
C TYR A 55 -10.13 19.73 0.72
N PHE A 56 -11.34 19.63 0.19
CA PHE A 56 -11.55 19.21 -1.20
C PHE A 56 -11.13 20.28 -2.21
N ALA A 57 -11.06 21.54 -1.80
CA ALA A 57 -10.49 22.64 -2.58
C ALA A 57 -8.96 22.66 -2.61
N LEU A 58 -8.27 21.89 -1.73
CA LEU A 58 -6.81 21.81 -1.75
C LEU A 58 -6.29 21.24 -3.08
N PRO A 59 -5.16 21.76 -3.59
CA PRO A 59 -4.50 21.20 -4.76
C PRO A 59 -4.25 19.71 -4.59
N LYS A 60 -4.67 18.91 -5.57
CA LYS A 60 -4.46 17.45 -5.54
C LYS A 60 -3.00 17.09 -5.27
N GLN A 61 -2.06 17.81 -5.91
CA GLN A 61 -0.63 17.55 -5.74
C GLN A 61 -0.15 17.76 -4.29
N GLU A 62 -0.72 18.72 -3.58
CA GLU A 62 -0.36 18.99 -2.18
C GLU A 62 -0.85 17.88 -1.25
N ARG A 63 -2.08 17.44 -1.45
CA ARG A 63 -2.63 16.26 -0.77
C ARG A 63 -1.74 15.06 -1.05
N GLU A 64 -1.58 14.68 -2.32
CA GLU A 64 -0.82 13.49 -2.75
C GLU A 64 0.60 13.45 -2.16
N LYS A 65 1.24 14.61 -2.05
CA LYS A 65 2.56 14.74 -1.44
C LYS A 65 2.54 14.34 0.04
N PHE A 66 1.57 14.80 0.82
CA PHE A 66 1.42 14.40 2.22
C PHE A 66 1.25 12.88 2.33
N GLU A 67 0.36 12.29 1.54
CA GLU A 67 0.06 10.85 1.64
C GLU A 67 1.25 9.98 1.23
N HIS A 68 1.99 10.38 0.19
CA HIS A 68 3.25 9.71 -0.17
C HIS A 68 4.30 9.82 0.95
N GLN A 69 4.49 11.01 1.53
CA GLN A 69 5.44 11.21 2.62
C GLN A 69 5.06 10.41 3.88
N TYR A 70 3.77 10.35 4.19
CA TYR A 70 3.23 9.54 5.27
C TYR A 70 3.56 8.06 5.06
N ALA A 71 3.27 7.53 3.87
CA ALA A 71 3.56 6.15 3.52
C ALA A 71 5.06 5.81 3.59
N GLN A 72 5.92 6.69 3.07
CA GLN A 72 7.38 6.52 3.13
C GLN A 72 7.89 6.50 4.57
N LYS A 73 7.40 7.42 5.41
CA LYS A 73 7.78 7.47 6.83
C LYS A 73 7.42 6.17 7.55
N TRP A 74 6.20 5.67 7.35
CA TRP A 74 5.72 4.43 7.96
C TRP A 74 6.50 3.21 7.48
N ARG A 75 6.74 3.10 6.16
CA ARG A 75 7.55 2.04 5.59
C ARG A 75 8.95 2.02 6.21
N LYS A 76 9.60 3.18 6.30
CA LYS A 76 10.93 3.30 6.92
C LYS A 76 10.91 2.85 8.38
N GLN A 77 9.93 3.32 9.17
CA GLN A 77 9.78 2.93 10.57
C GLN A 77 9.60 1.42 10.75
N TRP A 78 8.76 0.79 9.92
CA TRP A 78 8.56 -0.66 9.96
C TRP A 78 9.80 -1.45 9.54
N GLN A 79 10.62 -0.92 8.62
CA GLN A 79 11.91 -1.52 8.26
C GLN A 79 12.91 -1.40 9.42
N ASP A 80 13.04 -0.21 10.00
CA ASP A 80 13.96 0.07 11.11
C ASP A 80 13.62 -0.78 12.35
N GLN A 81 12.33 -1.12 12.53
CA GLN A 81 11.84 -1.99 13.61
C GLN A 81 11.77 -3.48 13.24
N ALA A 82 12.21 -3.86 12.03
CA ALA A 82 12.12 -5.22 11.50
C ALA A 82 10.70 -5.84 11.57
N LEU A 83 9.66 -5.01 11.44
CA LEU A 83 8.25 -5.46 11.43
C LEU A 83 7.80 -5.97 10.07
N ILE A 84 8.43 -5.51 8.98
CA ILE A 84 8.20 -6.01 7.63
C ILE A 84 9.37 -6.88 7.17
N PRO A 85 9.12 -8.00 6.46
CA PRO A 85 7.85 -8.35 5.82
C PRO A 85 6.77 -8.93 6.76
N PHE A 86 5.51 -8.52 6.58
CA PHE A 86 4.39 -9.08 7.33
C PHE A 86 4.14 -10.54 6.94
N PRO A 87 4.10 -11.46 7.92
CA PRO A 87 3.81 -12.86 7.65
C PRO A 87 2.41 -13.04 7.07
N ARG A 88 2.25 -14.01 6.17
CA ARG A 88 0.94 -14.35 5.62
C ARG A 88 0.09 -15.00 6.71
N LYS A 89 -1.08 -14.42 6.97
CA LYS A 89 -2.08 -15.00 7.87
C LYS A 89 -3.01 -15.92 7.07
N LEU A 90 -2.58 -17.17 6.86
CA LEU A 90 -3.39 -18.21 6.22
C LEU A 90 -3.95 -19.21 7.25
N ASP A 91 -4.29 -18.72 8.44
CA ASP A 91 -4.82 -19.55 9.51
C ASP A 91 -6.22 -20.10 9.14
N PRO A 92 -6.41 -21.43 9.10
CA PRO A 92 -7.69 -22.01 8.73
C PRO A 92 -8.84 -21.59 9.64
N ALA A 93 -8.60 -21.44 10.94
CA ALA A 93 -9.65 -21.06 11.89
C ALA A 93 -10.11 -19.61 11.65
N PHE A 94 -9.18 -18.67 11.51
CA PHE A 94 -9.47 -17.30 11.13
C PHE A 94 -10.22 -17.20 9.79
N MET A 95 -9.77 -17.95 8.78
CA MET A 95 -10.43 -17.96 7.47
C MET A 95 -11.87 -18.45 7.56
N GLN A 96 -12.10 -19.56 8.28
CA GLN A 96 -13.45 -20.10 8.48
C GLN A 96 -14.34 -19.13 9.23
N GLN A 97 -13.83 -18.48 10.29
CA GLN A 97 -14.56 -17.49 11.08
C GLN A 97 -15.01 -16.29 10.23
N HIS A 98 -14.19 -15.85 9.28
CA HIS A 98 -14.45 -14.68 8.44
C HIS A 98 -15.01 -15.02 7.04
N ALA A 99 -15.42 -16.27 6.81
CA ALA A 99 -15.93 -16.75 5.51
C ALA A 99 -14.99 -16.45 4.33
N LEU A 100 -13.68 -16.57 4.55
CA LEU A 100 -12.65 -16.34 3.53
C LEU A 100 -12.27 -17.67 2.85
N ASN A 101 -12.23 -17.71 1.52
CA ASN A 101 -11.77 -18.91 0.81
C ASN A 101 -10.24 -18.91 0.68
N ARG A 102 -9.59 -20.00 1.08
CA ARG A 102 -8.13 -20.13 1.03
C ARG A 102 -7.56 -19.98 -0.40
N THR A 103 -8.29 -20.47 -1.39
CA THR A 103 -7.90 -20.46 -2.81
C THR A 103 -7.78 -19.05 -3.36
N ASP A 104 -8.56 -18.10 -2.86
CA ASP A 104 -8.52 -16.68 -3.28
C ASP A 104 -7.16 -16.03 -2.97
N PHE A 105 -6.37 -16.65 -2.08
CA PHE A 105 -5.05 -16.18 -1.67
C PHE A 105 -3.91 -17.02 -2.26
N GLN A 106 -4.19 -18.06 -3.03
CA GLN A 106 -3.15 -18.81 -3.73
C GLN A 106 -2.89 -18.16 -5.10
N PRO A 107 -1.63 -18.06 -5.56
CA PRO A 107 -1.37 -17.70 -6.95
C PRO A 107 -2.12 -18.67 -7.86
N GLY A 108 -2.76 -18.18 -8.93
CA GLY A 108 -3.32 -19.04 -9.97
C GLY A 108 -2.22 -19.88 -10.61
N GLU A 109 -2.55 -21.10 -11.02
CA GLU A 109 -1.68 -21.94 -11.87
C GLU A 109 -1.44 -21.31 -13.24
#